data_AF-A0A7W1LGG8-F1
#
_entry.id   AF-A0A7W1LGG8-F1
#
_cell.length_a   1.000
_cell.length_b   1.000
_cell.length_c   1.000
_cell.angle_alpha   90.00
_cell.angle_beta   90.00
_cell.angle_gamma   90.00
#
_symmetry.space_group_name_H-M   'P 1'
#
loop_
_entity.id
_entity.type
_entity.pdbx_description
1 polymer ?
#
loop_
_entity_poly.entity_id
_entity_poly.type
_entity_poly.pdbx_seq_one_letter_code
_entity_poly.pdbx_strand_id
1 'polypeptide(L)'
;RSPELEPYLQRDEIEVRRVGEVDVELRDDGAHVAFGRDRIRFPLTSRHQAQNALTALAAYDALGLPLDRVQEAADRVELSRWRGEELALPGGGVAINDAYNANPSSMRAALEHLAERGTGRKLAVLGGMAELGEHAERYHREIGALADELGIEVIAVGDLARAYGAATWVPDGSAAVAAVRERLLPGDTVLVKASRALALEGVAPALANGL
;
A
#
# COMPACT_ATOMS: atom_id res chain seq x y z
N ARG A 1 14.90 -5.64 5.76
CA ARG A 1 15.79 -6.36 4.83
C ARG A 1 14.91 -6.96 3.75
N SER A 2 15.30 -6.88 2.48
CA SER A 2 14.57 -7.51 1.36
C SER A 2 15.39 -8.71 0.89
N PRO A 3 15.07 -9.94 1.34
CA PRO A 3 15.85 -11.15 1.03
C PRO A 3 16.08 -11.36 -0.47
N GLU A 4 15.18 -10.85 -1.30
CA GLU A 4 15.21 -10.95 -2.76
C GLU A 4 16.32 -10.08 -3.38
N LEU A 5 16.70 -8.99 -2.72
CA LEU A 5 17.74 -8.06 -3.20
C LEU A 5 19.13 -8.38 -2.66
N GLU A 6 19.22 -9.04 -1.49
CA GLU A 6 20.49 -9.28 -0.79
C GLU A 6 21.57 -9.95 -1.66
N PRO A 7 21.25 -10.94 -2.54
CA PRO A 7 22.24 -11.54 -3.44
C PRO A 7 22.87 -10.54 -4.43
N TYR A 8 22.20 -9.43 -4.72
CA TYR A 8 22.61 -8.45 -5.72
C TYR A 8 23.35 -7.24 -5.12
N LEU A 9 23.43 -7.12 -3.79
CA LEU A 9 24.02 -5.98 -3.08
C LEU A 9 25.53 -6.13 -2.78
N GLN A 10 26.18 -7.21 -3.22
CA GLN A 10 27.58 -7.52 -2.89
C GLN A 10 28.59 -7.14 -4.00
N ARG A 11 28.33 -6.08 -4.77
CA ARG A 11 29.22 -5.65 -5.86
C ARG A 11 30.17 -4.55 -5.39
N ASP A 12 31.46 -4.71 -5.69
CA ASP A 12 32.53 -3.76 -5.31
C ASP A 12 32.35 -2.34 -5.90
N GLU A 13 31.54 -2.22 -6.96
CA GLU A 13 31.23 -0.95 -7.64
C GLU A 13 30.06 -0.17 -6.99
N ILE A 14 29.42 -0.72 -5.95
CA ILE A 14 28.22 -0.14 -5.33
C ILE A 14 28.49 0.20 -3.86
N GLU A 15 28.50 1.49 -3.52
CA GLU A 15 28.45 1.92 -2.12
C GLU A 15 27.03 1.71 -1.57
N VAL A 16 26.85 0.71 -0.72
CA VAL A 16 25.56 0.43 -0.07
C VAL A 16 25.46 1.19 1.25
N ARG A 17 24.71 2.28 1.27
CA ARG A 17 24.31 2.94 2.52
C ARG A 17 23.04 2.32 3.07
N ARG A 18 23.13 1.75 4.27
CA ARG A 18 21.97 1.21 4.98
C ARG A 18 21.41 2.28 5.91
N VAL A 19 20.19 2.71 5.62
CA VAL A 19 19.39 3.48 6.56
C VAL A 19 18.91 2.49 7.64
N GLY A 20 19.10 2.83 8.92
CA GLY A 20 18.75 1.97 10.05
C GLY A 20 17.26 1.68 10.17
N GLU A 21 16.85 0.99 11.24
CA GLU A 21 15.42 0.84 11.53
C GLU A 21 14.75 2.20 11.64
N VAL A 22 13.65 2.33 10.90
CA VAL A 22 12.93 3.59 10.79
C VAL A 22 11.89 3.63 11.90
N ASP A 23 12.11 4.50 12.86
CA ASP A 23 11.08 4.86 13.83
C ASP A 23 10.03 5.75 13.13
N VAL A 24 8.97 5.12 12.63
CA VAL A 24 7.78 5.81 12.12
C VAL A 24 6.73 5.82 13.22
N GLU A 25 6.37 7.02 13.66
CA GLU A 25 5.22 7.25 14.53
C GLU A 25 4.09 7.84 13.69
N LEU A 26 3.00 7.09 13.51
CA LEU A 26 1.80 7.59 12.86
C LEU A 26 0.96 8.36 13.88
N ARG A 27 0.56 9.58 13.51
CA ARG A 27 -0.30 10.48 14.29
C ARG A 27 -1.41 11.03 13.42
N ASP A 28 -2.40 11.67 14.04
CA ASP A 28 -3.51 12.31 13.34
C ASP A 28 -3.05 13.40 12.36
N ASP A 29 -1.90 14.04 12.64
CA ASP A 29 -1.28 15.06 11.80
C ASP A 29 -0.27 14.50 10.80
N GLY A 30 -0.13 13.17 10.65
CA GLY A 30 0.71 12.52 9.66
C GLY A 30 1.78 11.60 10.22
N ALA A 31 2.74 11.23 9.38
CA ALA A 31 3.82 10.32 9.75
C ALA A 31 5.04 11.11 10.23
N HIS A 32 5.47 10.84 11.46
CA HIS A 32 6.65 11.45 12.06
C HIS A 32 7.80 10.45 11.98
N VAL A 33 8.91 10.85 11.37
CA VAL A 33 10.11 10.02 11.24
C VAL A 33 11.32 10.68 11.87
N ALA A 34 12.13 9.90 12.57
CA ALA A 34 13.42 10.38 13.07
C ALA A 34 14.45 10.41 11.94
N PHE A 35 15.17 11.53 11.81
CA PHE A 35 16.29 11.67 10.87
C PHE A 35 17.44 12.46 11.50
N GLY A 36 18.55 11.80 11.81
CA GLY A 36 19.64 12.39 12.56
C GLY A 36 19.19 12.79 13.97
N ARG A 37 19.21 14.10 14.27
CA ARG A 37 18.69 14.66 15.54
C ARG A 37 17.30 15.27 15.41
N ASP A 38 16.79 15.34 14.19
CA ASP A 38 15.53 16.01 13.88
C ASP A 38 14.40 15.00 13.76
N ARG A 39 13.18 15.48 13.95
CA ARG A 39 11.96 14.73 13.67
C ARG A 39 11.20 15.46 12.57
N ILE A 40 10.94 14.74 11.47
CA ILE A 40 10.33 15.28 10.27
C ILE A 40 8.92 14.73 10.14
N ARG A 41 7.95 15.62 9.93
CA ARG A 41 6.56 15.26 9.68
C ARG A 41 6.31 15.22 8.17
N PHE A 42 5.75 14.11 7.70
CA PHE A 42 5.18 13.98 6.36
C PHE A 42 3.65 13.88 6.43
N PRO A 43 2.89 14.51 5.50
CA PRO A 43 1.43 14.40 5.42
C PRO A 43 1.00 13.05 4.83
N LEU A 44 1.44 11.96 5.45
CA LEU A 44 1.23 10.58 4.99
C LEU A 44 0.54 9.78 6.10
N THR A 45 -0.37 8.90 5.71
CA THR A 45 -1.15 8.06 6.64
C THR A 45 -0.62 6.63 6.75
N SER A 46 0.35 6.24 5.93
CA SER A 46 0.87 4.87 5.90
C SER A 46 2.35 4.79 6.26
N ARG A 47 2.68 3.77 7.06
CA ARG A 47 4.06 3.49 7.49
C ARG A 47 5.01 3.26 6.33
N HIS A 48 4.59 2.51 5.32
CA HIS A 48 5.43 2.21 4.16
C HIS A 48 5.69 3.46 3.29
N GLN A 49 4.73 4.39 3.16
CA GLN A 49 5.01 5.65 2.46
C GLN A 49 5.94 6.55 3.27
N ALA A 50 5.83 6.56 4.60
CA ALA A 50 6.79 7.25 5.46
C ALA A 50 8.21 6.67 5.32
N GLN A 51 8.34 5.35 5.21
CA GLN A 51 9.62 4.69 4.92
C GLN A 51 10.17 5.06 3.53
N ASN A 52 9.31 5.15 2.51
CA ASN A 52 9.71 5.64 1.18
C ASN A 52 10.21 7.09 1.25
N ALA A 53 9.49 7.96 1.95
CA ALA A 53 9.86 9.36 2.13
C ALA A 53 11.20 9.49 2.87
N LEU A 54 11.42 8.69 3.92
CA LEU A 54 12.71 8.65 4.60
C LEU A 54 13.83 8.15 3.69
N THR A 55 13.56 7.13 2.87
CA THR A 55 14.56 6.62 1.92
C THR A 55 14.95 7.69 0.91
N ALA A 56 13.98 8.47 0.41
CA ALA A 56 14.24 9.61 -0.44
C ALA A 56 15.07 10.70 0.27
N LEU A 57 14.76 10.97 1.55
CA LEU A 57 15.53 11.90 2.36
C LEU A 57 16.96 11.43 2.62
N ALA A 58 17.16 10.15 2.91
CA ALA A 58 18.49 9.57 3.09
C ALA A 58 19.31 9.63 1.80
N ALA A 59 18.68 9.43 0.63
CA ALA A 59 19.34 9.63 -0.65
C ALA A 59 19.71 11.10 -0.88
N TYR A 60 18.84 12.04 -0.52
CA TYR A 60 19.10 13.48 -0.59
C TYR A 60 20.30 13.90 0.30
N ASP A 61 20.34 13.42 1.54
CA ASP A 61 21.46 13.64 2.47
C ASP A 61 22.76 13.01 1.98
N ALA A 62 22.70 11.80 1.41
CA ALA A 62 23.88 11.13 0.86
C ALA A 62 24.53 11.91 -0.31
N LEU A 63 23.76 12.76 -1.00
CA LEU A 63 24.27 13.68 -2.03
C LEU A 63 24.91 14.97 -1.44
N GLY A 64 24.93 15.12 -0.12
CA GLY A 64 25.49 16.29 0.57
C GLY A 64 24.65 17.55 0.45
N LEU A 65 23.33 17.40 0.23
CA LEU A 65 22.44 18.52 0.02
C LEU A 65 21.92 19.11 1.36
N PRO A 66 21.67 20.44 1.45
CA PRO A 66 21.26 21.09 2.70
C PRO A 66 19.89 20.64 3.23
N LEU A 67 19.82 20.33 4.53
CA LEU A 67 18.60 19.88 5.19
C LEU A 67 17.80 21.00 5.88
N ASP A 68 18.23 22.26 5.75
CA ASP A 68 17.65 23.43 6.45
C ASP A 68 16.19 23.73 6.08
N ARG A 69 15.72 23.23 4.94
CA ARG A 69 14.33 23.39 4.46
C ARG A 69 13.59 22.06 4.35
N VAL A 70 14.10 20.98 4.97
CA VAL A 70 13.53 19.64 4.79
C VAL A 70 12.08 19.56 5.26
N GLN A 71 11.72 20.19 6.39
CA GLN A 71 10.35 20.17 6.90
C GLN A 71 9.39 20.91 5.96
N GLU A 72 9.79 22.07 5.45
CA GLU A 72 8.98 22.83 4.48
C GLU A 72 8.75 22.05 3.18
N ALA A 73 9.74 21.29 2.72
CA ALA A 73 9.61 20.40 1.58
C ALA A 73 8.71 19.19 1.90
N ALA A 74 8.88 18.58 3.07
CA ALA A 74 8.08 17.46 3.55
C ALA A 74 6.59 17.80 3.64
N ASP A 75 6.24 19.01 4.07
CA ASP A 75 4.85 19.48 4.17
C ASP A 75 4.13 19.59 2.81
N ARG A 76 4.88 19.65 1.71
CA ARG A 76 4.35 19.75 0.34
C ARG A 76 4.34 18.40 -0.39
N VAL A 77 4.71 17.32 0.29
CA VAL A 77 4.71 15.99 -0.30
C VAL A 77 3.27 15.57 -0.58
N GLU A 78 3.00 15.31 -1.85
CA GLU A 78 1.74 14.74 -2.32
C GLU A 78 2.03 13.42 -3.02
N LEU A 79 1.22 12.40 -2.72
CA LEU A 79 1.30 11.13 -3.44
C LEU A 79 0.60 11.28 -4.79
N SER A 80 1.19 10.70 -5.84
CA SER A 80 0.49 10.59 -7.11
C SER A 80 -0.78 9.76 -6.93
N ARG A 81 -1.78 9.99 -7.78
CA ARG A 81 -3.03 9.23 -7.79
C ARG A 81 -2.81 7.72 -7.72
N TRP A 82 -3.73 7.04 -7.03
CA TRP A 82 -3.76 5.57 -6.90
C TRP A 82 -2.55 4.96 -6.17
N ARG A 83 -1.91 5.72 -5.27
CA ARG A 83 -0.81 5.25 -4.41
C ARG A 83 -1.14 5.34 -2.93
N GLY A 84 -2.30 4.84 -2.54
CA GLY A 84 -2.86 5.02 -1.19
C GLY A 84 -3.72 6.28 -1.08
N GLU A 85 -4.37 6.68 -2.18
CA GLU A 85 -5.32 7.79 -2.20
C GLU A 85 -6.56 7.40 -1.39
N GLU A 86 -6.86 8.14 -0.32
CA GLU A 86 -7.99 7.88 0.57
C GLU A 86 -9.24 8.65 0.12
N LEU A 87 -10.36 7.93 -0.06
CA LEU A 87 -11.67 8.50 -0.36
C LEU A 87 -12.68 8.12 0.73
N ALA A 88 -13.44 9.08 1.24
CA ALA A 88 -14.46 8.80 2.25
C ALA A 88 -15.57 7.89 1.68
N LEU A 89 -15.97 6.88 2.46
CA LEU A 89 -17.08 6.00 2.10
C LEU A 89 -18.42 6.49 2.66
N PRO A 90 -19.54 6.21 1.98
CA PRO A 90 -20.88 6.45 2.52
C PRO A 90 -21.08 5.68 3.84
N GLY A 91 -21.66 6.31 4.85
CA GLY A 91 -21.86 5.70 6.17
C GLY A 91 -20.60 5.73 7.06
N GLY A 92 -19.53 6.40 6.63
CA GLY A 92 -18.27 6.48 7.37
C GLY A 92 -17.31 5.35 6.98
N GLY A 93 -16.03 5.54 7.29
CA GLY A 93 -14.95 4.67 6.80
C GLY A 93 -14.24 5.27 5.59
N VAL A 94 -13.35 4.49 4.97
CA VAL A 94 -12.48 4.97 3.89
C VAL A 94 -12.17 3.91 2.85
N ALA A 95 -12.14 4.29 1.59
CA ALA A 95 -11.60 3.51 0.49
C ALA A 95 -10.17 3.97 0.20
N ILE A 96 -9.21 3.06 0.27
CA ILE A 96 -7.79 3.29 -0.02
C ILE A 96 -7.53 2.81 -1.44
N ASN A 97 -7.31 3.76 -2.35
CA ASN A 97 -7.00 3.49 -3.75
C ASN A 97 -5.48 3.37 -3.95
N ASP A 98 -5.00 2.14 -4.04
CA ASP A 98 -3.60 1.80 -4.32
C ASP A 98 -3.48 0.96 -5.61
N ALA A 99 -4.34 1.26 -6.59
CA ALA A 99 -4.49 0.49 -7.83
C ALA A 99 -3.47 0.85 -8.94
N TYR A 100 -2.38 1.57 -8.64
CA TYR A 100 -1.36 1.89 -9.65
C TYR A 100 -0.48 0.68 -10.00
N ASN A 101 -0.04 -0.11 -9.01
CA ASN A 101 0.81 -1.28 -9.26
C ASN A 101 0.66 -2.31 -8.14
N ALA A 102 0.94 -3.57 -8.46
CA ALA A 102 0.95 -4.67 -7.50
C ALA A 102 2.16 -5.58 -7.72
N ASN A 103 2.93 -5.72 -6.65
CA ASN A 103 4.00 -6.70 -6.49
C ASN A 103 3.97 -7.22 -5.04
N PRO A 104 4.67 -8.34 -4.71
CA PRO A 104 4.52 -9.00 -3.42
C PRO A 104 4.82 -8.09 -2.21
N SER A 105 5.88 -7.28 -2.28
CA SER A 105 6.26 -6.39 -1.17
C SER A 105 5.25 -5.26 -0.97
N SER A 106 4.79 -4.62 -2.04
CA SER A 106 3.78 -3.55 -1.95
C SER A 106 2.41 -4.10 -1.53
N MET A 107 2.02 -5.31 -1.94
CA MET A 107 0.78 -5.94 -1.51
C MET A 107 0.77 -6.20 0.00
N ARG A 108 1.88 -6.73 0.53
CA ARG A 108 2.06 -6.91 1.98
C ARG A 108 1.94 -5.57 2.71
N ALA A 109 2.66 -4.55 2.27
CA ALA A 109 2.62 -3.22 2.88
C ALA A 109 1.23 -2.56 2.82
N ALA A 110 0.45 -2.81 1.77
CA ALA A 110 -0.91 -2.30 1.63
C ALA A 110 -1.90 -3.04 2.55
N LEU A 111 -1.77 -4.36 2.72
CA LEU A 111 -2.57 -5.14 3.66
C LEU A 111 -2.26 -4.78 5.12
N GLU A 112 -0.98 -4.61 5.46
CA GLU A 112 -0.56 -4.13 6.78
C GLU A 112 -1.12 -2.72 7.06
N HIS A 113 -1.04 -1.82 6.07
CA HIS A 113 -1.65 -0.50 6.20
C HIS A 113 -3.16 -0.57 6.39
N LEU A 114 -3.87 -1.43 5.63
CA LEU A 114 -5.30 -1.66 5.81
C LEU A 114 -5.62 -2.17 7.22
N ALA A 115 -4.79 -3.08 7.75
CA ALA A 115 -4.92 -3.61 9.10
C ALA A 115 -4.78 -2.53 10.18
N GLU A 116 -3.80 -1.64 10.05
CA GLU A 116 -3.56 -0.51 10.96
C GLU A 116 -4.62 0.60 10.83
N ARG A 117 -5.03 0.92 9.60
CA ARG A 117 -5.91 2.07 9.27
C ARG A 117 -7.38 1.78 9.54
N GLY A 118 -7.79 0.52 9.43
CA GLY A 118 -9.18 0.11 9.52
C GLY A 118 -9.73 0.09 10.94
N THR A 119 -10.75 0.89 11.20
CA THR A 119 -11.46 0.93 12.49
C THR A 119 -12.67 -0.01 12.55
N GLY A 120 -13.24 -0.35 11.39
CA GLY A 120 -14.31 -1.34 11.21
C GLY A 120 -13.80 -2.65 10.61
N ARG A 121 -14.64 -3.30 9.79
CA ARG A 121 -14.17 -4.46 9.01
C ARG A 121 -13.27 -3.98 7.88
N LYS A 122 -12.40 -4.89 7.45
CA LYS A 122 -11.38 -4.63 6.46
C LYS A 122 -11.63 -5.50 5.25
N LEU A 123 -11.85 -4.87 4.11
CA LEU A 123 -12.05 -5.55 2.83
C LEU A 123 -10.90 -5.16 1.90
N ALA A 124 -10.43 -6.12 1.11
CA ALA A 124 -9.40 -5.89 0.10
C ALA A 124 -9.86 -6.39 -1.27
N VAL A 125 -10.03 -5.46 -2.21
CA VAL A 125 -10.22 -5.75 -3.62
C VAL A 125 -8.86 -5.92 -4.28
N LEU A 126 -8.47 -7.16 -4.53
CA LEU A 126 -7.13 -7.52 -4.98
C LEU A 126 -7.17 -8.07 -6.42
N GLY A 127 -6.51 -7.36 -7.33
CA GLY A 127 -6.20 -7.88 -8.66
C GLY A 127 -4.91 -8.70 -8.69
N GLY A 128 -4.65 -9.37 -9.81
CA GLY A 128 -3.41 -10.12 -10.01
C GLY A 128 -2.15 -9.23 -10.01
N MET A 129 -1.07 -9.77 -9.44
CA MET A 129 0.29 -9.23 -9.57
C MET A 129 0.90 -9.69 -10.90
N ALA A 130 1.54 -8.77 -11.62
CA ALA A 130 2.14 -9.03 -12.94
C ALA A 130 3.64 -9.38 -12.83
N GLU A 131 4.20 -9.96 -13.91
CA GLU A 131 5.65 -10.15 -14.11
C GLU A 131 6.37 -11.02 -13.05
N LEU A 132 5.66 -11.95 -12.41
CA LEU A 132 6.22 -12.80 -11.34
C LEU A 132 6.84 -14.13 -11.80
N GLY A 133 6.77 -14.43 -13.10
CA GLY A 133 7.30 -15.68 -13.67
C GLY A 133 6.68 -16.94 -13.04
N GLU A 134 7.49 -17.98 -12.86
CA GLU A 134 7.07 -19.29 -12.33
C GLU A 134 6.59 -19.26 -10.87
N HIS A 135 6.94 -18.21 -10.13
CA HIS A 135 6.58 -18.06 -8.72
C HIS A 135 5.27 -17.31 -8.51
N ALA A 136 4.58 -16.92 -9.58
CA ALA A 136 3.36 -16.13 -9.51
C ALA A 136 2.33 -16.73 -8.54
N GLU A 137 1.99 -18.01 -8.71
CA GLU A 137 0.99 -18.66 -7.86
C GLU A 137 1.37 -18.67 -6.38
N ARG A 138 2.64 -18.98 -6.06
CA ARG A 138 3.15 -18.95 -4.69
C ARG A 138 2.96 -17.58 -4.05
N TYR A 139 3.36 -16.51 -4.74
CA TYR A 139 3.23 -15.15 -4.20
C TYR A 139 1.77 -14.74 -3.97
N HIS A 140 0.85 -15.12 -4.86
CA HIS A 140 -0.57 -14.85 -4.64
C HIS A 140 -1.08 -15.61 -3.41
N ARG A 141 -0.72 -16.89 -3.23
CA ARG A 141 -1.10 -17.65 -2.03
C ARG A 141 -0.55 -17.03 -0.74
N GLU A 142 0.70 -16.57 -0.75
CA GLU A 142 1.32 -15.89 0.40
C GLU A 142 0.58 -14.59 0.78
N ILE A 143 0.12 -13.82 -0.21
CA ILE A 143 -0.68 -12.62 0.02
C ILE A 143 -2.08 -12.95 0.55
N GLY A 144 -2.70 -14.00 0.02
CA GLY A 144 -3.99 -14.49 0.53
C GLY A 144 -3.91 -14.93 1.99
N ALA A 145 -2.91 -15.75 2.32
CA ALA A 145 -2.67 -16.19 3.69
C ALA A 145 -2.40 -15.03 4.65
N LEU A 146 -1.64 -14.02 4.22
CA LEU A 146 -1.43 -12.81 5.01
C LEU A 146 -2.73 -12.04 5.25
N ALA A 147 -3.60 -11.92 4.24
CA ALA A 147 -4.88 -11.26 4.41
C ALA A 147 -5.76 -11.98 5.45
N ASP A 148 -5.78 -13.31 5.40
CA ASP A 148 -6.47 -14.14 6.40
C ASP A 148 -5.90 -13.93 7.82
N GLU A 149 -4.56 -13.93 7.96
CA GLU A 149 -3.87 -13.67 9.23
C GLU A 149 -4.21 -12.30 9.83
N LEU A 150 -4.40 -11.28 8.97
CA LEU A 150 -4.77 -9.92 9.36
C LEU A 150 -6.28 -9.72 9.53
N GLY A 151 -7.09 -10.76 9.32
CA GLY A 151 -8.55 -10.68 9.40
C GLY A 151 -9.17 -9.78 8.33
N ILE A 152 -8.60 -9.80 7.12
CA ILE A 152 -9.03 -9.00 5.96
C ILE A 152 -9.83 -9.90 5.00
N GLU A 153 -11.05 -9.49 4.68
CA GLU A 153 -11.87 -10.19 3.68
C GLU A 153 -11.39 -9.83 2.25
N VAL A 154 -11.00 -10.83 1.46
CA VAL A 154 -10.49 -10.60 0.10
C VAL A 154 -11.57 -10.82 -0.96
N ILE A 155 -11.69 -9.83 -1.85
CA ILE A 155 -12.40 -9.91 -3.12
C ILE A 155 -11.35 -9.94 -4.23
N ALA A 156 -11.13 -11.13 -4.80
CA ALA A 156 -10.14 -11.38 -5.83
C ALA A 156 -10.70 -11.06 -7.22
N VAL A 157 -9.98 -10.24 -8.01
CA VAL A 157 -10.43 -9.77 -9.32
C VAL A 157 -9.55 -10.31 -10.45
N GLY A 158 -10.16 -11.01 -11.41
CA GLY A 158 -9.47 -11.57 -12.57
C GLY A 158 -8.77 -12.91 -12.29
N ASP A 159 -8.29 -13.58 -13.34
CA ASP A 159 -7.90 -15.00 -13.24
C ASP A 159 -6.66 -15.25 -12.38
N LEU A 160 -5.65 -14.38 -12.44
CA LEU A 160 -4.45 -14.50 -11.61
C LEU A 160 -4.77 -14.40 -10.11
N ALA A 161 -5.82 -13.65 -9.75
CA ALA A 161 -6.23 -13.45 -8.38
C ALA A 161 -6.88 -14.70 -7.76
N ARG A 162 -7.24 -15.73 -8.55
CA ARG A 162 -7.77 -17.00 -8.03
C ARG A 162 -6.79 -17.70 -7.07
N ALA A 163 -5.50 -17.45 -7.24
CA ALA A 163 -4.46 -18.02 -6.39
C ALA A 163 -4.39 -17.38 -4.99
N TYR A 164 -5.17 -16.33 -4.68
CA TYR A 164 -5.29 -15.78 -3.33
C TYR A 164 -5.99 -16.74 -2.33
N GLY A 165 -6.61 -17.85 -2.78
CA GLY A 165 -7.18 -18.85 -1.87
C GLY A 165 -8.65 -18.61 -1.55
N ALA A 166 -9.03 -18.56 -0.26
CA ALA A 166 -10.41 -18.46 0.23
C ALA A 166 -11.07 -17.08 0.00
N ALA A 167 -10.75 -16.43 -1.11
CA ALA A 167 -11.29 -15.15 -1.52
C ALA A 167 -12.61 -15.31 -2.30
N THR A 168 -13.48 -14.32 -2.20
CA THR A 168 -14.59 -14.18 -3.16
C THR A 168 -14.01 -13.78 -4.51
N TRP A 169 -14.15 -14.62 -5.54
CA TRP A 169 -13.66 -14.30 -6.88
C TRP A 169 -14.70 -13.61 -7.74
N VAL A 170 -14.29 -12.56 -8.46
CA VAL A 170 -15.10 -11.84 -9.44
C VAL A 170 -14.32 -11.58 -10.73
N PRO A 171 -15.00 -11.47 -11.89
CA PRO A 171 -14.33 -11.34 -13.18
C PRO A 171 -13.66 -9.98 -13.40
N ASP A 172 -14.25 -8.89 -12.90
CA ASP A 172 -13.84 -7.52 -13.23
C ASP A 172 -14.17 -6.51 -12.12
N GLY A 173 -13.76 -5.26 -12.33
CA GLY A 173 -13.97 -4.17 -11.37
C GLY A 173 -15.43 -3.82 -11.13
N SER A 174 -16.33 -3.99 -12.12
CA SER A 174 -17.76 -3.75 -11.94
C SER A 174 -18.38 -4.77 -10.99
N ALA A 175 -18.03 -6.05 -11.20
CA ALA A 175 -18.43 -7.13 -10.31
C ALA A 175 -17.80 -6.97 -8.91
N ALA A 176 -16.58 -6.44 -8.80
CA ALA A 176 -15.97 -6.12 -7.52
C ALA A 176 -16.74 -5.02 -6.77
N VAL A 177 -17.15 -3.94 -7.45
CA VAL A 177 -17.98 -2.88 -6.86
C VAL A 177 -19.30 -3.45 -6.34
N ALA A 178 -19.98 -4.30 -7.12
CA ALA A 178 -21.21 -4.94 -6.69
C ALA A 178 -20.99 -5.81 -5.44
N ALA A 179 -19.96 -6.67 -5.46
CA ALA A 179 -19.63 -7.55 -4.34
C ALA A 179 -19.30 -6.77 -3.05
N VAL A 180 -18.53 -5.69 -3.15
CA VAL A 180 -18.23 -4.83 -1.99
C VAL A 180 -19.51 -4.18 -1.47
N ARG A 181 -20.35 -3.59 -2.34
CA ARG A 181 -21.57 -2.88 -1.92
C ARG A 181 -22.58 -3.77 -1.20
N GLU A 182 -22.70 -5.03 -1.60
CA GLU A 182 -23.55 -6.01 -0.90
C GLU A 182 -23.10 -6.29 0.52
N ARG A 183 -21.79 -6.11 0.79
CA ARG A 183 -21.17 -6.46 2.06
C ARG A 183 -20.93 -5.24 2.93
N LEU A 184 -20.73 -4.06 2.35
CA LEU A 184 -20.23 -2.87 3.03
C LEU A 184 -21.11 -2.47 4.22
N LEU A 185 -20.48 -2.26 5.37
CA LEU A 185 -21.12 -1.71 6.57
C LEU A 185 -20.53 -0.35 6.93
N PRO A 186 -21.29 0.50 7.65
CA PRO A 186 -20.80 1.77 8.17
C PRO A 186 -19.47 1.62 8.94
N GLY A 187 -18.47 2.44 8.59
CA GLY A 187 -17.15 2.44 9.25
C GLY A 187 -16.15 1.42 8.68
N ASP A 188 -16.53 0.62 7.69
CA ASP A 188 -15.60 -0.30 7.03
C ASP A 188 -14.49 0.44 6.28
N THR A 189 -13.36 -0.25 6.10
CA THR A 189 -12.24 0.22 5.29
C THR A 189 -11.99 -0.73 4.14
N VAL A 190 -11.90 -0.18 2.92
CA VAL A 190 -11.75 -0.96 1.69
C VAL A 190 -10.46 -0.59 0.99
N LEU A 191 -9.53 -1.53 0.83
CA LEU A 191 -8.36 -1.38 -0.03
C LEU A 191 -8.68 -1.80 -1.46
N VAL A 192 -8.20 -1.06 -2.45
CA VAL A 192 -8.18 -1.49 -3.86
C VAL A 192 -6.73 -1.53 -4.34
N LYS A 193 -6.26 -2.70 -4.77
CA LYS A 193 -4.88 -2.86 -5.24
C LYS A 193 -4.79 -3.89 -6.36
N ALA A 194 -4.12 -3.52 -7.44
CA ALA A 194 -3.92 -4.39 -8.60
C ALA A 194 -2.74 -3.91 -9.45
N SER A 195 -2.28 -4.77 -10.35
CA SER A 195 -1.48 -4.31 -11.48
C SER A 195 -2.36 -3.49 -12.44
N ARG A 196 -1.76 -2.53 -13.18
CA ARG A 196 -2.51 -1.65 -14.11
C ARG A 196 -3.30 -2.39 -15.18
N ALA A 197 -2.93 -3.63 -15.50
CA ALA A 197 -3.59 -4.41 -16.54
C ALA A 197 -5.09 -4.62 -16.30
N LEU A 198 -5.53 -4.60 -15.02
CA LEU A 198 -6.93 -4.78 -14.65
C LEU A 198 -7.73 -3.46 -14.51
N ALA A 199 -7.06 -2.30 -14.61
CA ALA A 199 -7.67 -0.98 -14.53
C ALA A 199 -8.68 -0.80 -13.35
N LEU A 200 -8.27 -1.20 -12.14
CA LEU A 200 -9.14 -1.14 -10.95
C LEU A 200 -9.18 0.23 -10.26
N GLU A 201 -8.51 1.25 -10.80
CA GLU A 201 -8.49 2.60 -10.21
C GLU A 201 -9.87 3.24 -10.05
N GLY A 202 -10.86 2.80 -10.82
CA GLY A 202 -12.25 3.26 -10.76
C GLY A 202 -13.09 2.66 -9.64
N VAL A 203 -12.63 1.57 -9.01
CA VAL A 203 -13.40 0.86 -7.96
C VAL A 203 -13.58 1.74 -6.73
N ALA A 204 -12.50 2.31 -6.19
CA ALA A 204 -12.59 3.12 -4.97
C ALA A 204 -13.47 4.39 -5.15
N PRO A 205 -13.34 5.17 -6.25
CA PRO A 205 -14.29 6.25 -6.55
C PRO A 205 -15.74 5.78 -6.68
N ALA A 206 -15.98 4.63 -7.32
CA ALA A 206 -17.35 4.10 -7.45
C ALA A 206 -17.96 3.72 -6.10
N LEU A 207 -17.15 3.26 -5.14
CA LEU A 207 -17.60 2.99 -3.77
C LEU A 207 -17.85 4.28 -2.98
N ALA A 208 -16.99 5.29 -3.14
CA ALA A 208 -17.08 6.57 -2.44
C ALA A 208 -18.31 7.40 -2.85
N ASN A 209 -18.70 7.36 -4.12
CA ASN A 209 -19.76 8.23 -4.66
C ASN A 209 -21.20 7.86 -4.26
N GLY A 210 -21.41 6.85 -3.39
CA GLY A 210 -22.75 6.34 -3.10
C GLY A 210 -23.46 5.82 -4.37
N LEU A 211 -24.66 5.29 -4.21
CA LEU A 211 -25.60 5.10 -5.33
C LEU A 211 -26.60 6.26 -5.32
#